data_AF-A0A2V9B2U1-F1
#
_entry.id   AF-A0A2V9B2U1-F1
#
_cell.length_a   1.000
_cell.length_b   1.000
_cell.length_c   1.000
_cell.angle_alpha   90.00
_cell.angle_beta   90.00
_cell.angle_gamma   90.00
#
_symmetry.space_group_name_H-M   'P 1'
#
loop_
_entity.id
_entity.type
_entity.pdbx_description
1 polymer ?
#
loop_
_entity_poly.entity_id
_entity_poly.type
_entity_poly.pdbx_seq_one_letter_code
_entity_poly.pdbx_strand_id
1 'polypeptide(L)'
;MSASAPRPAFSPEADVPHTRGFLHIVRYGTGPRALYVLTYHRLDGGGASAKPLLAEGAQPLLDLLDRMGVDFRLNEVRGALEDILRLGSANIPDLWLSDEEMLEKGLIEG
;
A
#
# COMPACT_ATOMS: atom_id res chain seq x y z
N MET A 1 49.65 -22.27 -0.62
CA MET A 1 48.77 -21.75 0.44
C MET A 1 48.04 -20.55 -0.15
N SER A 2 46.82 -20.72 -0.66
CA SER A 2 46.06 -19.62 -1.27
C SER A 2 45.01 -19.13 -0.28
N ALA A 3 45.14 -17.88 0.16
CA ALA A 3 44.20 -17.21 1.04
C ALA A 3 42.97 -16.78 0.23
N SER A 4 41.80 -17.25 0.63
CA SER A 4 40.51 -16.81 0.10
C SER A 4 40.11 -15.52 0.82
N ALA A 5 39.88 -14.43 0.07
CA ALA A 5 39.38 -13.18 0.63
C ALA A 5 37.91 -13.34 1.06
N PRO A 6 37.49 -12.79 2.21
CA PRO A 6 36.08 -12.79 2.59
C PRO A 6 35.31 -11.81 1.69
N ARG A 7 34.24 -12.31 1.06
CA ARG A 7 33.21 -11.50 0.39
C ARG A 7 32.63 -10.51 1.41
N PRO A 8 32.33 -9.25 1.03
CA PRO A 8 31.65 -8.33 1.94
C PRO A 8 30.28 -8.91 2.29
N ALA A 9 30.02 -8.98 3.59
CA ALA A 9 28.73 -9.36 4.14
C ALA A 9 27.67 -8.37 3.64
N PHE A 10 26.58 -8.90 3.10
CA PHE A 10 25.34 -8.14 2.98
C PHE A 10 24.98 -7.61 4.36
N SER A 11 25.01 -6.29 4.54
CA SER A 11 24.41 -5.65 5.71
C SER A 11 22.90 -5.84 5.59
N PRO A 12 22.23 -6.50 6.55
CA PRO A 12 20.78 -6.39 6.62
C PRO A 12 20.52 -4.96 7.10
N GLU A 13 20.13 -4.08 6.19
CA GLU A 13 19.39 -2.89 6.60
C GLU A 13 18.25 -3.37 7.50
N ALA A 14 18.09 -2.70 8.64
CA ALA A 14 17.32 -3.13 9.79
C ALA A 14 16.03 -3.86 9.37
N ASP A 15 15.88 -5.07 9.91
CA ASP A 15 14.72 -5.95 9.79
C ASP A 15 13.53 -5.31 10.53
N VAL A 16 13.05 -4.18 10.02
CA VAL A 16 11.77 -3.61 10.44
C VAL A 16 10.73 -4.63 9.99
N PRO A 17 9.88 -5.15 10.89
CA PRO A 17 8.83 -6.07 10.50
C PRO A 17 7.91 -5.35 9.50
N HIS A 18 8.03 -5.73 8.22
CA HIS A 18 7.16 -5.22 7.18
C HIS A 18 5.83 -5.94 7.29
N THR A 19 4.77 -5.19 7.54
CA THR A 19 3.42 -5.72 7.56
C THR A 19 3.03 -6.10 6.15
N ARG A 20 2.73 -7.38 5.93
CA ARG A 20 2.16 -7.85 4.66
C ARG A 20 0.69 -7.48 4.62
N GLY A 21 0.28 -6.71 3.62
CA GLY A 21 -1.10 -6.30 3.47
C GLY A 21 -1.49 -5.93 2.04
N PHE A 22 -2.74 -5.53 1.89
CA PHE A 22 -3.28 -5.01 0.64
C PHE A 22 -4.20 -3.82 0.92
N LEU A 23 -4.27 -2.88 -0.02
CA LEU A 23 -5.31 -1.84 0.00
C LEU A 23 -6.53 -2.35 -0.72
N HIS A 24 -7.67 -2.33 -0.04
CA HIS A 24 -8.97 -2.43 -0.69
C HIS A 24 -9.48 -1.03 -1.00
N ILE A 25 -9.91 -0.80 -2.24
CA ILE A 25 -10.43 0.50 -2.68
C ILE A 25 -11.83 0.30 -3.22
N VAL A 26 -12.77 1.11 -2.73
CA VAL A 26 -14.16 1.14 -3.19
C VAL A 26 -14.48 2.52 -3.72
N ARG A 27 -15.04 2.57 -4.92
CA ARG A 27 -15.50 3.78 -5.59
C ARG A 27 -17.01 3.93 -5.45
N TYR A 28 -17.43 5.10 -4.99
CA TYR A 28 -18.83 5.50 -4.91
C TYR A 28 -19.13 6.61 -5.92
N GLY A 29 -20.17 6.40 -6.72
CA GLY A 29 -20.59 7.33 -7.75
C GLY A 29 -19.79 7.21 -9.05
N THR A 30 -20.15 8.05 -10.02
CA THR A 30 -19.49 8.12 -11.32
C THR A 30 -19.10 9.56 -11.66
N GLY A 31 -18.11 9.72 -12.54
CA GLY A 31 -17.62 11.04 -12.96
C GLY A 31 -16.48 11.60 -12.10
N PRO A 32 -16.17 12.90 -12.25
CA PRO A 32 -14.95 13.52 -11.70
C PRO A 32 -14.96 13.72 -10.18
N ARG A 33 -16.14 13.63 -9.54
CA ARG A 33 -16.32 13.71 -8.08
C ARG A 33 -16.67 12.37 -7.45
N ALA A 34 -16.25 11.26 -8.08
CA ALA A 34 -16.40 9.95 -7.46
C ALA A 34 -15.60 9.90 -6.16
N LEU A 35 -16.20 9.32 -5.11
CA LEU A 35 -15.56 9.15 -3.82
C LEU A 35 -14.86 7.81 -3.79
N TYR A 36 -13.64 7.76 -3.29
CA TYR A 36 -12.86 6.54 -3.10
C TYR A 36 -12.63 6.34 -1.62
N VAL A 37 -13.00 5.17 -1.12
CA VAL A 37 -12.72 4.73 0.25
C VAL A 37 -11.62 3.68 0.18
N LEU A 38 -10.52 3.94 0.86
CA LEU A 38 -9.34 3.09 0.90
C LEU A 38 -9.23 2.46 2.28
N THR A 39 -9.19 1.15 2.35
CA THR A 39 -9.05 0.39 3.59
C THR A 39 -7.84 -0.51 3.47
N TYR A 40 -6.88 -0.35 4.38
CA TYR A 40 -5.72 -1.24 4.44
C TYR A 40 -6.06 -2.52 5.20
N HIS A 41 -5.76 -3.67 4.62
CA HIS A 41 -5.97 -4.97 5.23
C HIS A 41 -4.62 -5.65 5.49
N ARG A 42 -4.38 -5.93 6.77
CA ARG A 42 -3.25 -6.70 7.28
C ARG A 42 -3.47 -8.20 7.07
N LEU A 43 -2.48 -8.91 6.52
CA LEU A 43 -2.50 -10.37 6.35
C LEU A 43 -1.91 -11.10 7.56
N ASP A 44 -1.13 -10.42 8.38
CA ASP A 44 -0.49 -10.95 9.60
C ASP A 44 -1.44 -11.04 10.80
N GLY A 45 -2.69 -10.58 10.67
CA GLY A 45 -3.78 -10.81 11.64
C GLY A 45 -3.61 -10.12 13.00
N GLY A 46 -2.49 -9.44 13.25
CA GLY A 46 -2.22 -8.65 14.44
C GLY A 46 -1.99 -7.19 14.06
N GLY A 47 -2.58 -6.25 14.80
CA GLY A 47 -2.42 -4.81 14.55
C GLY A 47 -3.67 -4.00 14.89
N ALA A 48 -3.49 -2.70 15.14
CA ALA A 48 -4.60 -1.77 15.35
C ALA A 48 -5.57 -1.78 14.14
N SER A 49 -6.85 -1.52 14.40
CA SER A 49 -7.87 -1.45 13.33
C SER A 49 -7.47 -0.40 12.31
N ALA A 50 -7.29 -0.82 11.06
CA ALA A 50 -6.96 0.11 10.00
C ALA A 50 -8.08 1.14 9.82
N LYS A 51 -7.73 2.42 9.76
CA LYS A 51 -8.65 3.53 9.56
C LYS A 51 -8.87 3.73 8.05
N PRO A 52 -10.12 3.76 7.59
CA PRO A 52 -10.40 4.02 6.19
C PRO A 52 -10.02 5.47 5.84
N LEU A 53 -9.36 5.63 4.70
CA LEU A 53 -9.02 6.92 4.11
C LEU A 53 -10.01 7.26 2.99
N LEU A 54 -10.28 8.55 2.80
CA LEU A 54 -11.22 9.03 1.80
C LEU A 54 -10.51 9.96 0.80
N ALA A 55 -10.77 9.74 -0.49
CA ALA A 55 -10.36 10.61 -1.57
C ALA A 55 -11.57 10.99 -2.44
N GLU A 56 -11.72 12.29 -2.73
CA GLU A 56 -12.74 12.78 -3.67
C GLU A 56 -12.09 13.08 -5.03
N GLY A 57 -12.43 12.27 -6.03
CA GLY A 57 -11.89 12.41 -7.38
C GLY A 57 -10.59 11.62 -7.60
N ALA A 58 -10.18 11.58 -8.87
CA ALA A 58 -9.05 10.76 -9.30
C ALA A 58 -7.69 11.29 -8.80
N GLN A 59 -7.49 12.61 -8.78
CA GLN A 59 -6.20 13.18 -8.38
C GLN A 59 -5.90 12.92 -6.89
N PRO A 60 -6.82 13.21 -5.94
CA PRO A 60 -6.56 12.91 -4.53
C PRO A 60 -6.39 11.41 -4.26
N LEU A 61 -7.04 10.55 -5.04
CA LEU A 61 -6.80 9.10 -4.96
C LEU A 61 -5.35 8.76 -5.32
N LEU A 62 -4.85 9.26 -6.46
CA LEU A 62 -3.48 9.00 -6.89
C LEU A 62 -2.46 9.54 -5.90
N ASP A 63 -2.68 10.74 -5.35
CA ASP A 63 -1.81 11.35 -4.35
C ASP A 63 -1.76 10.51 -3.05
N LEU A 64 -2.90 9.96 -2.62
CA LEU A 64 -2.93 9.04 -1.48
C LEU A 64 -2.17 7.74 -1.74
N LEU A 65 -2.32 7.16 -2.94
CA LEU A 65 -1.63 5.93 -3.33
C LEU A 65 -0.11 6.15 -3.42
N ASP A 66 0.32 7.28 -3.97
CA ASP A 66 1.73 7.69 -4.02
C ASP A 66 2.31 7.89 -2.62
N ARG A 67 1.59 8.59 -1.73
CA ARG A 67 1.97 8.71 -0.32
C ARG A 67 2.08 7.36 0.39
N MET A 68 1.28 6.38 -0.02
CA MET A 68 1.33 5.02 0.52
C MET A 68 2.44 4.15 -0.09
N GLY A 69 3.19 4.66 -1.08
CA GLY A 69 4.29 3.93 -1.71
C GLY A 69 3.83 2.90 -2.75
N VAL A 70 2.61 3.05 -3.29
CA VAL A 70 2.11 2.17 -4.34
C VAL A 70 2.93 2.36 -5.62
N ASP A 71 3.54 1.29 -6.13
CA ASP A 71 4.30 1.34 -7.40
C ASP A 71 3.37 1.19 -8.61
N PHE A 72 3.02 2.31 -9.23
CA PHE A 72 2.19 2.36 -10.44
C PHE A 72 2.80 1.69 -11.67
N ARG A 73 4.08 1.29 -11.64
CA ARG A 73 4.72 0.55 -12.73
C ARG A 73 4.34 -0.93 -12.75
N LEU A 74 3.81 -1.45 -11.63
CA LEU A 74 3.37 -2.84 -11.53
C LEU A 74 2.08 -3.05 -12.34
N ASN A 75 2.03 -4.15 -13.09
CA ASN A 75 0.87 -4.45 -13.93
C ASN A 75 -0.37 -4.75 -13.07
N GLU A 76 -0.15 -5.33 -11.89
CA GLU A 76 -1.18 -5.64 -10.89
C GLU A 76 -1.84 -4.37 -10.36
N VAL A 77 -1.05 -3.34 -10.06
CA VAL A 77 -1.56 -2.03 -9.60
C VAL A 77 -2.36 -1.37 -10.71
N ARG A 78 -1.84 -1.36 -11.94
CA ARG A 78 -2.56 -0.81 -13.10
C ARG A 78 -3.88 -1.54 -13.36
N GLY A 79 -3.85 -2.87 -13.35
CA GLY A 79 -5.06 -3.70 -13.48
C GLY A 79 -6.08 -3.42 -12.39
N ALA A 80 -5.64 -3.26 -11.14
CA ALA A 80 -6.52 -2.89 -10.03
C ALA A 80 -7.15 -1.50 -10.22
N LEU A 81 -6.41 -0.51 -10.72
CA LEU A 81 -6.96 0.81 -11.03
C LEU A 81 -8.02 0.75 -12.14
N GLU A 82 -7.78 -0.05 -13.18
CA GLU A 82 -8.76 -0.30 -14.24
C GLU A 82 -10.01 -1.02 -13.69
N ASP A 83 -9.83 -1.99 -12.80
CA ASP A 83 -10.92 -2.70 -12.14
C ASP A 83 -11.73 -1.79 -11.21
N ILE A 84 -11.12 -0.82 -10.51
CA ILE A 84 -11.87 0.18 -9.73
C ILE A 84 -12.79 1.01 -10.65
N LEU A 85 -12.29 1.38 -11.84
CA LEU A 85 -13.09 2.14 -12.80
C LEU A 85 -14.22 1.30 -13.43
N ARG A 86 -13.97 0.01 -13.67
CA ARG A 86 -14.89 -0.91 -14.34
C ARG A 86 -15.92 -1.54 -13.41
N LEU A 87 -15.46 -2.02 -12.26
CA LEU A 87 -16.22 -2.80 -11.29
C LEU A 87 -16.63 -1.99 -10.06
N GLY A 88 -16.01 -0.84 -9.83
CA GLY A 88 -16.26 0.01 -8.65
C GLY A 88 -15.43 -0.39 -7.43
N SER A 89 -14.61 -1.44 -7.48
CA SER A 89 -13.67 -1.77 -6.42
C SER A 89 -12.55 -2.69 -6.90
N ALA A 90 -11.41 -2.67 -6.19
CA ALA A 90 -10.32 -3.63 -6.39
C ALA A 90 -9.43 -3.74 -5.15
N ASN A 91 -8.52 -4.71 -5.18
CA ASN A 91 -7.46 -4.88 -4.20
C ASN A 91 -6.10 -4.57 -4.84
N ILE A 92 -5.25 -3.84 -4.14
CA ILE A 92 -3.88 -3.52 -4.56
C ILE A 92 -2.91 -4.31 -3.66
N PRO A 93 -2.31 -5.40 -4.17
CA PRO A 93 -1.49 -6.31 -3.38
C PRO A 93 0.00 -6.01 -3.52
N ASP A 94 0.50 -4.88 -2.99
CA ASP A 94 1.96 -4.68 -2.85
C ASP A 94 2.34 -3.55 -1.90
N LEU A 95 1.80 -3.55 -0.69
CA LEU A 95 2.09 -2.51 0.29
C LEU A 95 2.80 -3.14 1.47
N TRP A 96 4.12 -2.98 1.46
CA TRP A 96 4.99 -3.43 2.52
C TRP A 96 5.23 -2.21 3.40
N LEU A 97 4.37 -2.06 4.42
CA LEU A 97 4.42 -0.94 5.35
C LEU A 97 4.80 -1.45 6.72
N SER A 98 5.75 -0.81 7.38
CA SER A 98 5.99 -0.99 8.81
C SER A 98 4.88 -0.38 9.65
N ASP A 99 4.74 -0.78 10.92
CA ASP A 99 3.76 -0.17 11.83
C ASP A 99 3.98 1.35 12.00
N GLU A 100 5.24 1.80 12.00
CA GLU A 100 5.60 3.22 12.05
C GLU A 100 5.12 3.96 10.79
N GLU A 101 5.37 3.42 9.60
CA GLU A 101 4.87 3.97 8.35
C GLU A 101 3.34 3.97 8.28
N MET A 102 2.68 2.94 8.82
CA MET A 102 1.22 2.89 8.91
C MET A 102 0.69 4.02 9.80
N LEU A 103 1.36 4.33 10.92
CA LEU A 103 1.02 5.44 11.80
C LEU A 103 1.25 6.80 11.11
N GLU A 104 2.40 7.01 10.47
CA GLU A 104 2.73 8.24 9.74
C GLU A 104 1.76 8.53 8.58
N LYS A 105 1.28 7.46 7.93
CA LYS A 105 0.33 7.54 6.82
C LYS A 105 -1.12 7.61 7.31
N GLY A 106 -1.36 7.53 8.62
CA GLY A 106 -2.69 7.63 9.25
C GLY A 106 -3.57 6.41 9.00
N LEU A 107 -2.97 5.27 8.66
CA LEU A 107 -3.67 4.01 8.43
C LEU A 107 -4.07 3.31 9.72
N ILE A 108 -3.44 3.64 10.85
CA ILE A 108 -3.78 3.14 12.19
C ILE A 108 -3.80 4.29 13.20
N GLU A 109 -4.54 4.13 14.29
CA GLU A 109 -4.48 5.05 15.43
C GLU A 109 -3.42 4.56 16.42
N GLY A 110 -2.55 5.48 16.88
CA GLY A 110 -1.47 5.21 17.83
C GLY A 110 -1.86 5.40 19.29
#